data_AF-A0A7K4H3H0-F1
#
_entry.id   AF-A0A7K4H3H0-F1
#
_cell.length_a   1.000
_cell.length_b   1.000
_cell.length_c   1.000
_cell.angle_alpha   90.00
_cell.angle_beta   90.00
_cell.angle_gamma   90.00
#
_symmetry.space_group_name_H-M   'P 1'
#
loop_
_entity.id
_entity.type
_entity.pdbx_description
1 polymer ?
#
loop_
_entity_poly.entity_id
_entity_poly.type
_entity_poly.pdbx_seq_one_letter_code
_entity_poly.pdbx_strand_id
1 'polypeptide(L)'
;MAEGIQKFTKLTFIIHFVIALIFTILFFMPNISVPLYGMTVTNEVHAITLTVASAFAGLTVSSLFGIMAKEWKEVKIVVILEVVWLVANFVTSIISFTVFDPAMGALTLVITIILLALFLLTFLQQEDKMKPLLK
;
A
#
# COMPACT_ATOMS: atom_id res chain seq x y z
N MET A 1 3.62 1.75 -29.91
CA MET A 1 3.04 3.01 -29.38
C MET A 1 3.39 3.10 -27.91
N ALA A 2 3.70 4.29 -27.38
CA ALA A 2 3.83 4.49 -25.93
C ALA A 2 2.45 4.34 -25.28
N GLU A 3 2.28 3.35 -24.40
CA GLU A 3 0.99 3.00 -23.83
C GLU A 3 0.71 3.83 -22.59
N GLY A 4 -0.15 4.83 -22.75
CA GLY A 4 -0.50 5.75 -21.69
C GLY A 4 -1.13 5.05 -20.49
N ILE A 5 -0.76 5.49 -19.29
CA ILE A 5 -1.42 5.08 -18.05
C ILE A 5 -2.89 5.50 -18.05
N GLN A 6 -3.77 4.59 -17.59
CA GLN A 6 -5.19 4.87 -17.44
C GLN A 6 -5.46 5.81 -16.25
N LYS A 7 -6.50 6.63 -16.36
CA LYS A 7 -6.94 7.53 -15.27
C LYS A 7 -7.21 6.78 -13.96
N PHE A 8 -7.80 5.58 -14.06
CA PHE A 8 -8.06 4.72 -12.90
C PHE A 8 -6.78 4.27 -12.18
N THR A 9 -5.74 3.91 -12.94
CA THR A 9 -4.41 3.59 -12.38
C THR A 9 -3.82 4.79 -11.66
N LYS A 10 -3.89 6.01 -12.25
CA LYS A 10 -3.42 7.22 -11.55
C LYS A 10 -4.20 7.47 -10.27
N LEU A 11 -5.52 7.32 -10.31
CA LEU A 11 -6.37 7.47 -9.12
C LEU A 11 -6.00 6.47 -8.03
N THR A 12 -5.73 5.21 -8.39
CA THR A 12 -5.28 4.17 -7.45
C THR A 12 -3.98 4.59 -6.76
N PHE A 13 -2.99 5.07 -7.52
CA PHE A 13 -1.75 5.58 -6.93
C PHE A 13 -1.96 6.82 -6.07
N ILE A 14 -2.90 7.73 -6.40
CA ILE A 14 -3.22 8.89 -5.56
C ILE A 14 -3.82 8.45 -4.22
N ILE A 15 -4.79 7.54 -4.25
CA ILE A 15 -5.41 7.00 -3.03
C ILE A 15 -4.34 6.32 -2.16
N HIS A 16 -3.52 5.49 -2.78
CA HIS A 16 -2.43 4.79 -2.09
C HIS A 16 -1.41 5.76 -1.50
N PHE A 17 -1.00 6.79 -2.26
CA PHE A 17 -0.08 7.83 -1.81
C PHE A 17 -0.58 8.52 -0.54
N VAL A 18 -1.85 8.95 -0.51
CA VAL A 18 -2.42 9.64 0.64
C VAL A 18 -2.45 8.73 1.87
N ILE A 19 -2.89 7.49 1.70
CA ILE A 19 -2.95 6.51 2.80
C ILE A 19 -1.55 6.19 3.31
N ALA A 20 -0.61 5.88 2.41
CA ALA A 20 0.78 5.57 2.77
C ALA A 20 1.47 6.74 3.46
N LEU A 21 1.21 7.98 3.03
CA LEU A 21 1.75 9.18 3.67
C LEU A 21 1.23 9.35 5.10
N ILE A 22 -0.07 9.13 5.33
CA ILE A 22 -0.67 9.17 6.67
C ILE A 22 0.01 8.15 7.58
N PHE A 23 0.14 6.90 7.14
CA PHE A 23 0.80 5.84 7.91
C PHE A 23 2.29 6.11 8.11
N THR A 24 2.98 6.66 7.11
CA THR A 24 4.39 7.07 7.24
C THR A 24 4.56 8.06 8.40
N ILE A 25 3.78 9.15 8.38
CA ILE A 25 3.83 10.18 9.42
C ILE A 25 3.49 9.57 10.79
N LEU A 26 2.42 8.78 10.85
CA LEU A 26 1.94 8.16 12.08
C LEU A 26 3.00 7.22 12.69
N PHE A 27 3.62 6.35 11.89
CA PHE A 27 4.63 5.40 12.36
C PHE A 27 5.99 6.05 12.67
N PHE A 28 6.31 7.21 12.07
CA PHE A 28 7.46 8.02 12.54
C PHE A 28 7.22 8.64 13.93
N MET A 29 6.02 8.51 14.48
CA MET A 29 5.68 8.89 15.86
C MET A 29 5.24 7.67 16.68
N PRO A 30 6.16 6.78 17.11
CA PRO A 30 5.81 5.56 17.87
C PRO A 30 4.99 5.83 19.13
N ASN A 31 5.25 6.96 19.81
CA ASN A 31 4.50 7.36 21.02
C ASN A 31 3.01 7.64 20.76
N ILE A 32 2.63 7.87 19.50
CA ILE A 32 1.24 8.08 19.09
C ILE A 32 0.71 6.82 18.43
N SER A 33 1.47 6.22 17.50
CA SER A 33 1.01 5.09 16.71
C SER A 33 0.87 3.80 17.50
N VAL A 34 1.85 3.45 18.34
CA VAL A 34 1.86 2.17 19.08
C VAL A 34 0.66 2.04 20.03
N PRO A 35 0.28 3.07 20.83
CA PRO A 35 -0.93 3.00 21.66
C PRO A 35 -2.23 2.79 20.88
N LEU A 36 -2.33 3.24 19.61
CA LEU A 36 -3.52 2.99 18.80
C LEU A 36 -3.74 1.48 18.60
N TYR A 37 -2.66 0.69 18.51
CA TYR A 37 -2.75 -0.77 18.38
C TYR A 37 -2.90 -1.50 19.72
N GLY A 38 -3.14 -0.78 20.82
CA GLY A 38 -3.28 -1.37 22.16
C GLY A 38 -1.97 -1.86 22.78
N MET A 39 -0.82 -1.43 22.24
CA MET A 39 0.50 -1.83 22.70
C MET A 39 1.17 -0.77 23.57
N THR A 40 2.10 -1.20 24.41
CA THR A 40 3.00 -0.32 25.15
C THR A 40 4.27 -0.05 24.36
N VAL A 41 4.76 1.19 24.37
CA VAL A 41 6.02 1.55 23.74
C VAL A 41 7.19 0.97 24.55
N THR A 42 7.89 -0.01 23.98
CA THR A 42 9.20 -0.47 24.45
C THR A 42 10.29 -0.07 23.45
N ASN A 43 11.56 -0.23 23.80
CA ASN A 43 12.67 0.08 22.88
C ASN A 43 12.61 -0.78 21.61
N GLU A 44 12.26 -2.06 21.75
CA GLU A 44 12.13 -3.02 20.65
C GLU A 44 10.96 -2.64 19.75
N VAL A 45 9.79 -2.38 20.34
CA VAL A 45 8.60 -1.96 19.59
C VAL A 45 8.87 -0.64 18.86
N HIS A 46 9.54 0.32 19.50
CA HIS A 46 9.91 1.58 18.90
C HIS A 46 10.78 1.38 17.64
N ALA A 47 11.83 0.56 17.72
CA ALA A 47 12.71 0.28 16.59
C ALA A 47 11.97 -0.41 15.42
N ILE A 48 11.08 -1.36 15.74
CA ILE A 48 10.24 -2.03 14.75
C ILE A 48 9.28 -1.02 14.09
N THR A 49 8.62 -0.16 14.86
CA THR A 49 7.70 0.85 14.32
C THR A 49 8.40 1.82 13.37
N LEU A 50 9.63 2.24 13.66
CA LEU A 50 10.41 3.08 12.74
C LEU A 50 10.84 2.34 11.46
N THR A 51 11.08 1.04 11.55
CA THR A 51 11.34 0.20 10.37
C THR A 51 10.10 0.13 9.48
N VAL A 52 8.92 -0.08 10.08
CA VAL A 52 7.64 -0.03 9.38
C VAL A 52 7.41 1.37 8.78
N ALA A 53 7.70 2.45 9.51
CA ALA A 53 7.61 3.82 9.00
C ALA A 53 8.46 4.02 7.73
N SER A 54 9.68 3.47 7.71
CA SER A 54 10.59 3.54 6.56
C SER A 54 10.06 2.76 5.35
N ALA A 55 9.44 1.59 5.57
CA ALA A 55 8.78 0.85 4.51
C ALA A 55 7.61 1.66 3.92
N PHE A 56 6.76 2.25 4.76
CA PHE A 56 5.64 3.11 4.31
C PHE A 56 6.13 4.37 3.59
N ALA A 57 7.26 4.95 3.99
CA ALA A 57 7.88 6.05 3.25
C ALA A 57 8.28 5.62 1.83
N GLY A 58 8.84 4.41 1.68
CA GLY A 58 9.13 3.80 0.39
C GLY A 58 7.88 3.63 -0.48
N LEU A 59 6.78 3.14 0.09
CA LEU A 59 5.47 3.00 -0.59
C LEU A 59 4.84 4.35 -0.97
N THR A 60 5.06 5.38 -0.15
CA THR A 60 4.64 6.75 -0.46
C THR A 60 5.39 7.26 -1.69
N VAL A 61 6.71 7.08 -1.73
CA VAL A 61 7.54 7.50 -2.87
C VAL A 61 7.25 6.66 -4.13
N SER A 62 7.05 5.34 -4.01
CA SER A 62 6.66 4.49 -5.14
C SER A 62 5.37 4.98 -5.79
N SER A 63 4.40 5.38 -4.97
CA SER A 63 3.12 5.91 -5.42
C SER A 63 3.27 7.26 -6.12
N LEU A 64 4.13 8.14 -5.60
CA LEU A 64 4.45 9.41 -6.25
C LEU A 64 5.02 9.19 -7.66
N PHE A 65 5.94 8.24 -7.82
CA PHE A 65 6.45 7.86 -9.15
C PHE A 65 5.35 7.25 -10.03
N GLY A 66 4.47 6.43 -9.47
CA GLY A 66 3.30 5.89 -10.16
C GLY A 66 2.36 6.97 -10.72
N ILE A 67 2.17 8.07 -9.99
CA ILE A 67 1.36 9.22 -10.42
C ILE A 67 2.04 9.97 -11.58
N MET A 68 3.36 10.16 -11.49
CA MET A 68 4.17 10.91 -12.46
C MET A 68 4.41 10.14 -13.76
N ALA A 69 4.35 8.82 -13.71
CA ALA A 69 4.57 7.97 -14.86
C ALA A 69 3.59 8.26 -16.01
N LYS A 70 4.10 8.06 -17.22
CA LYS A 70 3.37 8.29 -18.46
C LYS A 70 2.98 6.98 -19.09
N GLU A 71 3.83 5.95 -18.97
CA GLU A 71 3.64 4.68 -19.65
C GLU A 71 3.39 3.53 -18.67
N TRP A 72 2.52 2.59 -19.04
CA TRP A 72 2.21 1.41 -18.21
C TRP A 72 3.47 0.60 -17.86
N LYS A 73 4.39 0.45 -18.81
CA LYS A 73 5.63 -0.29 -18.63
C LYS A 73 6.49 0.23 -17.47
N GLU A 74 6.42 1.53 -17.18
CA GLU A 74 7.21 2.19 -16.12
C GLU A 74 6.72 1.78 -14.73
N VAL A 75 5.42 1.49 -14.59
CA VAL A 75 4.77 1.23 -13.30
C VAL A 75 4.29 -0.19 -13.13
N LYS A 76 4.34 -1.03 -14.18
CA LYS A 76 3.87 -2.42 -14.12
C LYS A 76 4.52 -3.20 -12.98
N ILE A 77 5.85 -3.09 -12.85
CA ILE A 77 6.57 -3.76 -11.75
C ILE A 77 6.16 -3.21 -10.38
N VAL A 78 5.93 -1.90 -10.28
CA VAL A 78 5.48 -1.27 -9.03
C VAL A 78 4.12 -1.83 -8.63
N VAL A 79 3.14 -1.89 -9.54
CA VAL A 79 1.82 -2.49 -9.26
C VAL A 79 1.92 -3.93 -8.78
N ILE A 80 2.80 -4.74 -9.40
CA ILE A 80 3.01 -6.14 -8.96
C ILE A 80 3.58 -6.18 -7.54
N LEU A 81 4.57 -5.34 -7.24
CA LEU A 81 5.16 -5.27 -5.90
C LEU A 81 4.15 -4.80 -4.85
N GLU A 82 3.30 -3.82 -5.19
CA GLU A 82 2.22 -3.36 -4.30
C GLU A 82 1.22 -4.49 -4.00
N VAL A 83 0.83 -5.29 -5.01
CA VAL A 83 -0.03 -6.46 -4.80
C VAL A 83 0.64 -7.48 -3.85
N VAL A 84 1.91 -7.79 -4.07
CA VAL A 84 2.66 -8.72 -3.20
C VAL A 84 2.73 -8.20 -1.77
N TRP A 85 3.06 -6.93 -1.60
CA TRP A 85 3.09 -6.27 -0.29
C TRP A 85 1.73 -6.32 0.41
N LEU A 86 0.64 -5.99 -0.29
CA LEU A 86 -0.71 -5.98 0.27
C LEU A 86 -1.19 -7.39 0.64
N VAL A 87 -0.80 -8.42 -0.11
CA VAL A 87 -1.06 -9.82 0.26
C VAL A 87 -0.30 -10.20 1.53
N ALA A 88 0.99 -9.84 1.64
CA ALA A 88 1.76 -10.08 2.86
C ALA A 88 1.17 -9.35 4.07
N ASN A 89 0.75 -8.09 3.88
CA ASN A 89 0.10 -7.31 4.93
C ASN A 89 -1.27 -7.89 5.33
N PHE A 90 -2.04 -8.40 4.37
CA PHE A 90 -3.31 -9.08 4.64
C PHE A 90 -3.10 -10.31 5.53
N VAL A 91 -2.16 -11.19 5.17
CA VAL A 91 -1.83 -12.37 5.98
C VAL A 91 -1.37 -11.98 7.38
N THR A 92 -0.48 -10.99 7.48
CA THR A 92 0.04 -10.48 8.77
C THR A 92 -1.08 -9.91 9.64
N SER A 93 -2.02 -9.18 9.03
CA SER A 93 -3.17 -8.58 9.72
C SER A 93 -4.13 -9.64 10.28
N ILE A 94 -4.38 -10.72 9.52
CA ILE A 94 -5.22 -11.83 9.98
C ILE A 94 -4.56 -12.57 11.15
N ILE A 95 -3.27 -12.88 11.05
CA ILE A 95 -2.53 -13.58 12.12
C ILE A 95 -2.49 -12.73 13.39
N SER A 96 -2.31 -11.42 13.25
CA SER A 96 -2.18 -10.50 14.38
C SER A 96 -3.51 -9.96 14.90
N PHE A 97 -4.65 -10.37 14.32
CA PHE A 97 -5.96 -9.78 14.61
C PHE A 97 -6.36 -9.91 16.09
N THR A 98 -5.96 -11.00 16.75
CA THR A 98 -6.26 -11.25 18.17
C THR A 98 -5.26 -10.60 19.13
N VAL A 99 -4.18 -10.02 18.62
CA VAL A 99 -3.08 -9.45 19.41
C VAL A 99 -3.22 -7.93 19.55
N PHE A 100 -3.71 -7.26 18.52
CA PHE A 100 -3.87 -5.81 18.51
C PHE A 100 -5.29 -5.38 18.89
N ASP A 101 -5.44 -4.08 19.17
CA ASP A 101 -6.75 -3.47 19.34
C ASP A 101 -7.69 -3.84 18.15
N PRO A 102 -8.89 -4.41 18.43
CA PRO A 102 -9.76 -4.92 17.38
C PRO A 102 -10.22 -3.86 16.38
N ALA A 103 -10.40 -2.60 16.81
CA ALA A 103 -10.86 -1.54 15.93
C ALA A 103 -9.73 -1.13 14.96
N MET A 104 -8.50 -0.99 15.46
CA MET A 104 -7.35 -0.69 14.60
C MET A 104 -6.96 -1.86 13.70
N GLY A 105 -7.07 -3.10 14.20
CA GLY A 105 -6.89 -4.31 13.40
C GLY A 105 -7.88 -4.39 12.24
N ALA A 106 -9.17 -4.16 12.51
CA ALA A 106 -10.22 -4.13 11.49
C ALA A 106 -10.02 -3.00 10.47
N LEU A 107 -9.67 -1.79 10.92
CA LEU A 107 -9.38 -0.66 10.04
C LEU A 107 -8.24 -0.98 9.06
N THR A 108 -7.13 -1.51 9.58
CA THR A 108 -5.95 -1.88 8.78
C THR A 108 -6.30 -2.97 7.76
N LEU A 109 -7.09 -3.95 8.17
CA LEU A 109 -7.56 -5.03 7.30
C LEU A 109 -8.45 -4.52 6.17
N VAL A 110 -9.42 -3.65 6.48
CA VAL A 110 -10.33 -3.06 5.48
C VAL A 110 -9.55 -2.22 4.46
N ILE A 111 -8.64 -1.36 4.92
CA ILE A 111 -7.78 -0.56 4.05
C ILE A 111 -6.96 -1.47 3.13
N THR A 112 -6.38 -2.54 3.67
CA THR A 112 -5.58 -3.51 2.91
C THR A 112 -6.40 -4.19 1.82
N ILE A 113 -7.61 -4.66 2.14
CA ILE A 113 -8.50 -5.31 1.17
C ILE A 113 -8.88 -4.35 0.04
N ILE A 114 -9.24 -3.11 0.38
CA ILE A 114 -9.62 -2.09 -0.61
C ILE A 114 -8.44 -1.79 -1.54
N LEU A 115 -7.25 -1.54 -0.98
CA LEU A 115 -6.05 -1.26 -1.77
C LEU A 115 -5.67 -2.45 -2.65
N LEU A 116 -5.73 -3.67 -2.12
CA LEU A 116 -5.43 -4.89 -2.88
C LEU A 116 -6.37 -5.03 -4.08
N ALA A 117 -7.67 -4.81 -3.86
CA ALA A 117 -8.65 -4.81 -4.95
C ALA A 117 -8.35 -3.73 -5.99
N LEU A 118 -8.01 -2.50 -5.58
CA LEU A 118 -7.67 -1.41 -6.50
C LEU A 118 -6.44 -1.73 -7.37
N PHE A 119 -5.38 -2.28 -6.78
CA PHE A 119 -4.18 -2.64 -7.53
C PHE A 119 -4.38 -3.86 -8.43
N LEU A 120 -5.15 -4.87 -8.00
CA LEU A 120 -5.55 -5.99 -8.85
C LEU A 120 -6.39 -5.52 -10.04
N LEU A 121 -7.39 -4.66 -9.81
CA LEU A 121 -8.20 -4.08 -10.87
C LEU A 121 -7.36 -3.21 -11.82
N THR A 122 -6.42 -2.44 -11.29
CA THR A 122 -5.46 -1.68 -12.08
C THR A 122 -4.68 -2.59 -13.02
N PHE A 123 -4.16 -3.71 -12.51
CA PHE A 123 -3.43 -4.67 -13.32
C PHE A 123 -4.33 -5.29 -14.41
N LEU A 124 -5.50 -5.81 -14.02
CA LEU A 124 -6.43 -6.46 -14.95
C LEU A 124 -6.91 -5.51 -16.06
N GLN A 125 -7.32 -4.29 -15.72
CA GLN A 125 -7.80 -3.31 -16.70
C GLN A 125 -6.71 -2.84 -17.67
N GLN A 126 -5.45 -2.80 -17.22
CA GLN A 126 -4.32 -2.46 -18.08
C GLN A 126 -3.98 -3.61 -19.02
N GLU A 127 -3.88 -4.83 -18.52
CA GLU A 127 -3.57 -6.02 -19.34
C GLU A 127 -4.71 -6.38 -20.31
N ASP A 128 -5.98 -6.26 -19.91
CA ASP A 128 -7.11 -6.53 -20.80
C ASP A 128 -7.20 -5.54 -21.96
N LYS A 129 -6.78 -4.29 -21.78
CA LYS A 129 -6.62 -3.35 -22.92
C LYS A 129 -5.50 -3.74 -23.87
N MET A 130 -4.51 -4.51 -23.42
CA MET A 130 -3.39 -4.97 -24.28
C MET A 130 -3.74 -6.20 -25.10
N LYS A 131 -4.62 -7.09 -24.62
CA LYS A 131 -5.01 -8.33 -25.33
C LYS A 131 -5.46 -8.14 -26.79
N PRO A 132 -6.19 -7.07 -27.18
CA PRO A 132 -6.58 -6.82 -28.56
C PRO A 132 -5.45 -6.28 -29.44
N LEU A 133 -4.40 -5.70 -28.86
CA LEU A 133 -3.28 -5.06 -29.58
C LEU A 133 -2.10 -6.01 -29.83
N LEU A 134 -2.11 -7.18 -29.19
CA LEU A 134 -1.08 -8.22 -29.31
C LEU A 134 -1.46 -9.35 -30.28
N LYS A 135 -2.63 -9.25 -30.93
CA LYS A 135 -3.07 -10.12 -32.02
C LYS A 135 -2.79 -9.45 -33.36
#